data_AF-A0A412YA42-F1
#
_entry.id   AF-A0A412YA42-F1
#
_cell.length_a   1.000
_cell.length_b   1.000
_cell.length_c   1.000
_cell.angle_alpha   90.00
_cell.angle_beta   90.00
_cell.angle_gamma   90.00
#
_symmetry.space_group_name_H-M   'P 1'
#
loop_
_entity.id
_entity.type
_entity.pdbx_description
1 polymer ?
#
loop_
_entity_poly.entity_id
_entity_poly.type
_entity_poly.pdbx_seq_one_letter_code
_entity_poly.pdbx_strand_id
1 'polypeptide(L)' 'MRKMICPQCKVGAFFVLNGSGERLPVYVSREGEIVPKDPEASLEGYDLTEVYCLCCSWHGSPKRLLKY' A
#
# COMPACT_ATOMS: atom_id res chain seq x y z
N MET A 1 9.25 12.23 -0.28
CA MET A 1 7.90 11.93 -0.82
C MET A 1 6.86 12.10 0.28
N ARG A 2 5.78 12.85 0.02
CA ARG A 2 4.58 12.82 0.88
C ARG A 2 3.78 11.56 0.55
N LYS A 3 3.44 10.79 1.57
CA LYS A 3 2.74 9.49 1.46
C LYS A 3 1.32 9.64 1.98
N MET A 4 0.40 8.86 1.42
CA MET A 4 -0.93 8.70 2.00
C MET A 4 -0.87 7.79 3.23
N ILE A 5 -1.84 7.94 4.12
CA ILE A 5 -1.89 7.25 5.40
C ILE A 5 -3.19 6.47 5.57
N CYS A 6 -3.12 5.43 6.40
CA CYS A 6 -4.27 4.60 6.73
C CYS A 6 -5.36 5.45 7.40
N PRO A 7 -6.63 5.33 6.98
CA PRO A 7 -7.70 6.11 7.58
C PRO A 7 -7.95 5.76 9.06
N GLN A 8 -7.64 4.53 9.48
CA GLN A 8 -7.84 4.05 10.85
C GLN A 8 -6.67 4.42 11.77
N CYS A 9 -5.47 3.92 11.51
CA CYS A 9 -4.33 4.07 12.42
C CYS A 9 -3.35 5.20 12.05
N LYS A 10 -3.59 5.93 10.95
CA LYS A 10 -2.75 7.04 10.47
C LYS A 10 -1.30 6.66 10.09
N VAL A 11 -1.01 5.38 9.96
CA VAL A 11 0.30 4.87 9.48
C VAL A 11 0.33 4.83 7.95
N GLY A 12 1.45 5.25 7.35
CA GLY A 12 1.66 5.27 5.89
C GLY A 12 2.37 4.04 5.33
N ALA A 13 2.21 2.87 5.96
CA ALA A 13 2.90 1.64 5.59
C ALA A 13 1.87 0.55 5.24
N PHE A 14 2.00 -0.02 4.04
CA PHE A 14 1.05 -0.97 3.48
C PHE A 14 1.77 -2.18 2.87
N PHE A 15 1.00 -3.16 2.44
CA PHE A 15 1.44 -4.22 1.54
C PHE A 15 0.36 -4.53 0.50
N VAL A 16 0.79 -5.10 -0.62
CA VAL A 16 -0.08 -5.70 -1.64
C VAL A 16 0.10 -7.21 -1.65
N LEU A 17 -0.90 -7.93 -2.16
CA LEU A 17 -0.90 -9.38 -2.27
C LEU A 17 -0.86 -9.81 -3.74
N ASN A 18 -0.14 -10.88 -4.04
CA ASN A 18 -0.27 -11.55 -5.34
C ASN A 18 -1.23 -12.75 -5.25
N GLY A 19 -1.47 -13.42 -6.39
CA GLY A 19 -2.34 -14.60 -6.46
C GLY A 19 -1.87 -15.80 -5.62
N SER A 20 -0.59 -15.84 -5.25
CA SER A 20 0.01 -16.86 -4.38
C SER A 20 -0.08 -16.51 -2.88
N GLY A 21 -0.59 -15.32 -2.53
CA GLY A 21 -0.66 -14.82 -1.16
C GLY A 21 0.66 -14.22 -0.62
N GLU A 22 1.66 -14.02 -1.48
CA GLU A 22 2.89 -13.33 -1.10
C GLU A 22 2.61 -11.85 -0.85
N ARG A 23 3.30 -11.29 0.15
CA ARG A 23 3.11 -9.91 0.60
C ARG A 23 4.30 -9.07 0.20
N LEU A 24 4.05 -8.03 -0.59
CA LEU A 24 5.08 -7.04 -0.90
C LEU A 24 4.81 -5.75 -0.13
N PRO A 25 5.74 -5.30 0.72
CA PRO A 25 5.61 -4.02 1.41
C PRO A 25 5.66 -2.85 0.42
N VAL A 26 4.72 -1.91 0.56
CA VAL A 26 4.59 -0.72 -0.29
C VAL A 26 4.29 0.54 0.52
N TYR A 27 4.45 1.69 -0.14
CA TYR A 27 3.90 2.98 0.23
C TYR A 27 2.91 3.44 -0.84
N VAL A 28 1.98 4.33 -0.49
CA VAL A 28 1.13 4.99 -1.50
C VAL A 28 1.52 6.46 -1.59
N SER A 29 1.87 6.92 -2.80
CA SER A 29 2.20 8.31 -3.10
C SER A 29 0.98 9.20 -2.88
N ARG A 30 1.17 10.52 -2.76
CA ARG A 30 0.06 11.47 -2.63
C ARG A 30 -0.87 11.51 -3.85
N GLU A 31 -0.37 11.05 -5.00
CA GLU A 31 -1.10 10.89 -6.26
C GLU A 31 -1.89 9.58 -6.33
N GLY A 32 -1.72 8.70 -5.33
CA GLY A 32 -2.40 7.41 -5.26
C GLY A 32 -1.64 6.26 -5.92
N GLU A 33 -0.38 6.49 -6.30
CA GLU A 33 0.47 5.46 -6.91
C GLU A 33 1.06 4.55 -5.84
N ILE A 34 1.06 3.26 -6.11
CA ILE A 34 1.68 2.26 -5.23
C ILE A 34 3.16 2.19 -5.59
N VAL A 35 4.01 2.36 -4.58
CA VAL A 35 5.48 2.35 -4.72
C VAL A 35 6.03 1.28 -3.80
N PRO A 36 6.81 0.31 -4.30
CA PRO A 36 7.43 -0.71 -3.45
C PRO A 36 8.37 -0.06 -2.43
N LYS A 37 8.44 -0.63 -1.23
CA LYS A 37 9.38 -0.13 -0.21
C LYS A 37 10.83 -0.38 -0.62
N ASP A 38 11.06 -1.52 -1.23
CA ASP A 38 12.34 -1.93 -1.76
C ASP A 38 12.40 -1.51 -3.25
N PRO A 39 13.43 -0.74 -3.67
CA PRO A 39 13.51 -0.24 -5.04
C PRO A 39 13.87 -1.32 -6.07
N GLU A 40 14.38 -2.48 -5.64
CA GLU A 40 14.72 -3.60 -6.52
C GLU A 40 13.53 -4.55 -6.72
N ALA A 41 12.51 -4.45 -5.86
CA ALA A 41 11.30 -5.25 -5.96
C ALA A 41 10.37 -4.79 -7.10
N SER A 42 9.88 -5.76 -7.87
CA SER A 42 8.86 -5.53 -8.90
C SER A 42 7.45 -5.64 -8.33
N LEU A 43 6.53 -4.83 -8.85
CA LEU A 43 5.09 -4.92 -8.60
C LEU A 43 4.38 -5.92 -9.54
N GLU A 44 5.12 -6.55 -10.46
CA GLU A 44 4.54 -7.51 -11.40
C GLU A 44 3.90 -8.70 -10.68
N GLY A 45 2.67 -9.02 -11.07
CA GLY A 45 1.88 -10.12 -10.49
C GLY A 45 1.16 -9.79 -9.18
N TYR A 46 1.34 -8.58 -8.61
CA TYR A 46 0.60 -8.14 -7.43
C TYR A 46 -0.71 -7.45 -7.79
N ASP A 47 -1.73 -7.61 -6.94
CA ASP A 47 -2.95 -6.81 -7.02
C ASP A 47 -2.68 -5.39 -6.52
N LEU A 48 -2.82 -4.43 -7.43
CA LEU A 48 -2.63 -3.00 -7.15
C LEU A 48 -3.96 -2.27 -6.91
N THR A 49 -5.08 -3.00 -6.91
CA THR A 49 -6.41 -2.41 -6.70
C THR A 49 -6.73 -2.27 -5.21
N GLU A 50 -6.11 -3.10 -4.38
CA GLU A 50 -6.28 -3.16 -2.95
C GLU A 50 -4.94 -3.13 -2.19
N VAL A 51 -4.89 -2.34 -1.12
CA VAL A 51 -3.74 -2.28 -0.22
C VAL A 51 -4.16 -2.64 1.20
N TYR A 52 -3.26 -3.27 1.92
CA TYR A 52 -3.47 -3.76 3.28
C TYR A 52 -2.57 -2.99 4.23
N CYS A 53 -3.13 -2.48 5.33
CA CYS A 53 -2.34 -1.77 6.33
C CYS A 53 -1.38 -2.74 7.04
N LEU A 54 -0.12 -2.35 7.20
CA LEU A 54 0.86 -3.15 7.94
C LEU A 54 0.66 -3.12 9.46
N CYS A 55 -0.09 -2.15 9.99
CA CYS A 55 -0.20 -1.89 11.43
C CYS A 55 -1.57 -2.24 12.02
N CYS A 56 -2.64 -2.24 11.22
CA CYS A 56 -3.99 -2.60 11.66
C CYS A 56 -4.68 -3.47 10.62
N SER A 57 -5.92 -3.89 10.87
CA SER A 57 -6.67 -4.78 9.98
C SER A 57 -7.32 -4.08 8.78
N TRP A 58 -7.07 -2.78 8.57
CA TRP A 58 -7.65 -2.05 7.45
C TRP A 58 -7.08 -2.54 6.11
N HIS A 59 -7.96 -2.75 5.14
CA HIS A 59 -7.61 -2.90 3.74
C HIS A 59 -8.64 -2.19 2.85
N GLY A 60 -8.23 -1.88 1.64
CA GLY A 60 -9.12 -1.31 0.62
C GLY A 60 -8.36 -0.56 -0.46
N SER A 61 -9.11 0.10 -1.34
CA SER A 61 -8.51 0.84 -2.47
C SER A 61 -7.57 1.96 -2.00
N PRO A 62 -6.41 2.16 -2.66
CA PRO A 62 -5.49 3.28 -2.41
C PRO A 62 -6.19 4.65 -2.42
N LYS A 63 -7.25 4.81 -3.21
CA LYS A 63 -8.05 6.04 -3.30
C LYS A 63 -8.79 6.42 -2.02
N ARG A 64 -8.97 5.46 -1.09
CA ARG A 64 -9.64 5.66 0.21
C ARG A 64 -8.67 6.05 1.34
N LEU A 65 -7.38 6.13 1.06
CA LEU A 65 -6.39 6.59 2.02
C LEU A 65 -6.52 8.10 2.26
N LEU A 66 -5.96 8.57 3.37
CA LEU A 66 -5.94 9.99 3.69
C LEU A 66 -4.65 10.63 3.19
N LYS A 67 -4.75 11.87 2.72
CA LYS A 67 -3.58 12.72 2.45
C LYS A 67 -3.12 13.33 3.78
N TYR A 68 -1.82 13.25 4.06
CA TYR A 68 -1.16 13.98 5.14
C TYR A 68 -0.39 15.19 4.57
#